data_AF-A0A3M1R1I6-F1
#
_entry.id   AF-A0A3M1R1I6-F1
#
_cell.length_a   1.000
_cell.length_b   1.000
_cell.length_c   1.000
_cell.angle_alpha   90.00
_cell.angle_beta   90.00
_cell.angle_gamma   90.00
#
_symmetry.space_group_name_H-M   'P 1'
#
loop_
_entity.id
_entity.type
_entity.pdbx_description
1 polymer ?
#
loop_
_entity_poly.entity_id
_entity_poly.type
_entity_poly.pdbx_seq_one_letter_code
_entity_poly.pdbx_strand_id
1 'polypeptide(L)'
;MGRVAVEDAYAAGLLHDLGMVLLLRADPEGYETLVAESGDYDTLAEAERARFGFDHGDATAAVALHWNLPEVLVAAVGAVHRLERVAEEGSAPRRLAACITLADGLCAERGLSPLALPPGWDGSEALALLESDLDLETLRQVAGESLSQEEGVPI
;
A
#
# COMPACT_ATOMS: atom_id res chain seq x y z
N MET A 1 8.73 -16.87 -14.98
CA MET A 1 7.69 -16.44 -14.03
C MET A 1 8.38 -15.84 -12.83
N GLY A 2 8.26 -14.53 -12.63
CA GLY A 2 9.14 -13.78 -11.72
C GLY A 2 8.55 -13.65 -10.33
N ARG A 3 9.15 -14.30 -9.33
CA ARG A 3 8.87 -14.04 -7.92
C ARG A 3 9.16 -12.58 -7.58
N VAL A 4 8.44 -12.02 -6.61
CA VAL A 4 8.77 -10.71 -6.04
C VAL A 4 10.11 -10.83 -5.30
N ALA A 5 11.06 -9.95 -5.58
CA ALA A 5 12.32 -9.90 -4.85
C ALA A 5 12.06 -9.40 -3.42
N VAL A 6 12.65 -10.04 -2.42
CA VAL A 6 12.39 -9.74 -1.00
C VAL A 6 12.82 -8.32 -0.65
N GLU A 7 13.96 -7.89 -1.20
CA GLU A 7 14.50 -6.56 -1.01
C GLU A 7 13.59 -5.48 -1.60
N ASP A 8 13.01 -5.74 -2.78
CA ASP A 8 12.04 -4.83 -3.41
C ASP A 8 10.73 -4.79 -2.62
N ALA A 9 10.24 -5.94 -2.13
CA ALA A 9 9.05 -6.00 -1.27
C ALA A 9 9.25 -5.21 0.03
N TYR A 10 10.42 -5.36 0.66
CA TYR A 10 10.75 -4.62 1.88
C TYR A 10 10.81 -3.10 1.62
N ALA A 11 11.49 -2.69 0.55
CA ALA A 11 11.60 -1.27 0.19
C ALA A 11 10.23 -0.69 -0.19
N ALA A 12 9.43 -1.40 -0.99
CA ALA A 12 8.09 -0.96 -1.38
C ALA A 12 7.16 -0.85 -0.16
N GLY A 13 7.18 -1.83 0.74
CA GLY A 13 6.41 -1.79 1.98
C GLY A 13 6.77 -0.60 2.87
N LEU A 14 8.06 -0.26 2.97
CA LEU A 14 8.50 0.93 3.70
C LEU A 14 8.02 2.25 3.06
N LEU A 15 7.88 2.29 1.74
CA LEU A 15 7.69 3.53 0.97
C LEU A 15 6.25 3.79 0.52
N HIS A 16 5.36 2.79 0.54
CA HIS A 16 4.08 2.86 -0.17
C HIS A 16 3.21 4.07 0.18
N ASP A 17 3.13 4.45 1.45
CA ASP A 17 2.33 5.60 1.90
C ASP A 17 3.16 6.86 2.18
N LEU A 18 4.39 6.94 1.67
CA LEU A 18 5.22 8.15 1.82
C LEU A 18 4.53 9.41 1.28
N GLY A 19 3.73 9.27 0.22
CA GLY A 19 2.90 10.33 -0.33
C GLY A 19 1.95 10.95 0.69
N MET A 20 1.36 10.15 1.59
CA MET A 20 0.48 10.67 2.65
C MET A 20 1.26 11.56 3.61
N VAL A 21 2.48 11.16 4.00
CA VAL A 21 3.34 11.96 4.88
C VAL A 21 3.71 13.31 4.22
N LEU A 22 3.94 13.30 2.91
CA LEU A 22 4.27 14.51 2.15
C LEU A 22 3.08 15.46 2.04
N LEU A 23 1.89 14.92 1.75
CA LEU A 23 0.66 15.70 1.70
C LEU A 23 0.30 16.27 3.08
N LEU A 24 0.45 15.48 4.14
CA LEU A 24 0.33 15.94 5.52
C LEU A 24 1.30 17.08 5.82
N ARG A 25 2.57 16.98 5.38
CA ARG A 25 3.55 18.05 5.59
C ARG A 25 3.22 19.32 4.79
N ALA A 26 2.65 19.18 3.60
CA ALA A 26 2.28 20.30 2.75
C ALA A 26 1.07 21.06 3.29
N ASP A 27 0.13 20.37 3.95
CA ASP A 27 -1.11 20.93 4.47
C ASP A 27 -1.60 20.15 5.71
N PRO A 28 -1.01 20.38 6.89
CA PRO A 28 -1.25 19.54 8.07
C PRO A 28 -2.72 19.45 8.49
N GLU A 29 -3.36 20.58 8.75
CA GLU A 29 -4.74 20.61 9.26
C GLU A 29 -5.75 20.13 8.20
N GLY A 30 -5.53 20.52 6.93
CA GLY A 30 -6.41 20.14 5.83
C GLY A 30 -6.30 18.66 5.50
N TYR A 31 -5.10 18.09 5.53
CA TYR A 31 -4.89 16.68 5.24
C TYR A 31 -5.33 15.77 6.38
N GLU A 32 -5.11 16.15 7.65
CA GLU A 32 -5.68 15.43 8.80
C GLU A 32 -7.20 15.34 8.70
N THR A 33 -7.86 16.44 8.30
CA THR A 33 -9.31 16.46 8.08
C THR A 33 -9.70 15.52 6.94
N LEU A 34 -8.99 15.56 5.81
CA LEU A 34 -9.25 14.68 4.68
C LEU A 34 -9.16 13.19 5.06
N VAL A 35 -8.12 12.80 5.78
CA VAL A 35 -7.94 11.41 6.23
C VAL A 35 -9.06 11.01 7.19
N ALA A 36 -9.43 11.88 8.15
CA ALA A 36 -10.48 11.60 9.12
C ALA A 36 -11.89 11.51 8.50
N GLU A 37 -12.14 12.26 7.43
CA GLU A 37 -13.42 12.25 6.69
C GLU A 37 -13.49 11.12 5.64
N SER A 38 -12.35 10.53 5.30
CA SER A 38 -12.27 9.42 4.34
C SER A 38 -12.50 8.08 5.05
N GLY A 39 -13.33 7.22 4.47
CA GLY A 39 -13.58 5.88 5.00
C GLY A 39 -12.49 4.88 4.61
N ASP A 40 -11.96 5.01 3.40
CA ASP A 40 -11.00 4.11 2.77
C ASP A 40 -10.02 4.90 1.87
N TYR A 41 -9.01 4.19 1.34
CA TYR A 41 -7.99 4.78 0.46
C TYR A 41 -8.54 5.30 -0.86
N ASP A 42 -9.63 4.72 -1.39
CA ASP A 42 -10.26 5.19 -2.62
C ASP A 42 -10.91 6.56 -2.43
N THR A 43 -11.68 6.71 -1.36
CA THR A 43 -12.32 7.96 -0.97
C THR A 43 -11.28 9.04 -0.66
N LEU A 44 -10.19 8.67 0.04
CA LEU A 44 -9.08 9.59 0.30
C LEU A 44 -8.44 10.05 -1.01
N ALA A 45 -8.13 9.12 -1.91
CA ALA A 45 -7.49 9.45 -3.19
C ALA A 45 -8.37 10.38 -4.05
N GLU A 46 -9.70 10.22 -4.02
CA GLU A 46 -10.63 11.15 -4.68
C GLU A 46 -10.56 12.56 -4.07
N ALA A 47 -10.58 12.64 -2.75
CA ALA A 47 -10.55 13.92 -2.04
C ALA A 47 -9.20 14.64 -2.20
N GLU A 48 -8.09 13.89 -2.23
CA GLU A 48 -6.76 14.41 -2.55
C GLU A 48 -6.68 14.96 -3.97
N ARG A 49 -7.19 14.22 -4.96
CA ARG A 49 -7.22 14.71 -6.35
C ARG A 49 -8.04 15.99 -6.47
N ALA A 50 -9.15 16.10 -5.73
CA ALA A 50 -9.95 17.32 -5.70
C ALA A 50 -9.21 18.51 -5.07
N ARG A 51 -8.35 18.27 -4.06
CA ARG A 51 -7.63 19.31 -3.33
C ARG A 51 -6.29 19.71 -3.97
N PHE A 52 -5.50 18.73 -4.41
CA PHE A 52 -4.11 18.90 -4.85
C PHE A 52 -3.93 18.67 -6.36
N GLY A 53 -4.89 18.04 -7.04
CA GLY A 53 -4.80 17.65 -8.45
C GLY A 53 -4.12 16.31 -8.70
N PHE A 54 -3.69 15.62 -7.64
CA PHE A 54 -3.04 14.30 -7.64
C PHE A 54 -3.32 13.61 -6.29
N ASP A 55 -3.10 12.30 -6.19
CA ASP A 55 -3.26 11.54 -4.94
C ASP A 55 -1.93 11.15 -4.28
N HIS A 56 -2.00 10.58 -3.08
CA HIS A 56 -0.85 10.07 -2.33
C HIS A 56 -0.05 9.04 -3.14
N GLY A 57 -0.69 8.18 -3.95
CA GLY A 57 0.02 7.25 -4.82
C GLY A 57 0.86 7.97 -5.87
N ASP A 58 0.31 9.00 -6.51
CA ASP A 58 1.04 9.85 -7.46
C ASP A 58 2.22 10.56 -6.77
N ALA A 59 2.01 11.07 -5.55
CA ALA A 59 3.05 11.71 -4.74
C ALA A 59 4.18 10.74 -4.35
N THR A 60 3.84 9.52 -3.91
CA THR A 60 4.81 8.47 -3.59
C THR A 60 5.66 8.14 -4.81
N ALA A 61 5.04 7.93 -5.97
CA ALA A 61 5.74 7.63 -7.21
C ALA A 61 6.66 8.78 -7.65
N ALA A 62 6.21 10.03 -7.52
CA ALA A 62 7.02 11.20 -7.87
C ALA A 62 8.30 11.30 -7.04
N VAL A 63 8.23 11.02 -5.73
CA VAL A 63 9.42 11.01 -4.86
C VAL A 63 10.32 9.81 -5.12
N ALA A 64 9.75 8.62 -5.31
CA ALA A 64 10.51 7.43 -5.69
C ALA A 64 11.31 7.66 -6.99
N LEU A 65 10.68 8.30 -7.99
CA LEU A 65 11.33 8.69 -9.24
C LEU A 65 12.44 9.72 -8.99
N HIS A 66 12.16 10.74 -8.17
CA HIS A 66 13.15 11.78 -7.85
C HIS A 66 14.40 11.23 -7.15
N TRP A 67 14.23 10.19 -6.31
CA TRP A 67 15.34 9.48 -5.68
C TRP A 67 16.09 8.52 -6.60
N ASN A 68 15.70 8.42 -7.88
CA ASN A 68 16.24 7.49 -8.86
C ASN A 68 16.10 6.02 -8.42
N LEU A 69 14.98 5.67 -7.79
CA LEU A 69 14.67 4.28 -7.49
C LEU A 69 14.37 3.50 -8.79
N PRO A 70 14.59 2.17 -8.79
CA PRO A 70 14.22 1.30 -9.91
C PRO A 70 12.78 1.52 -10.40
N GLU A 71 12.56 1.51 -11.72
CA GLU A 71 11.23 1.73 -12.33
C GLU A 71 10.16 0.77 -11.78
N VAL A 72 10.56 -0.46 -11.45
CA VAL A 72 9.66 -1.45 -10.82
C VAL A 72 9.13 -0.97 -9.47
N LEU A 73 9.96 -0.34 -8.66
CA LEU A 73 9.58 0.21 -7.36
C LEU A 73 8.69 1.43 -7.55
N VAL A 74 9.09 2.36 -8.44
CA VAL A 74 8.30 3.58 -8.74
C VAL A 74 6.88 3.23 -9.17
N ALA A 75 6.74 2.28 -10.11
CA ALA A 75 5.45 1.85 -10.61
C ALA A 75 4.63 1.09 -9.54
N ALA A 76 5.28 0.27 -8.71
CA ALA A 76 4.57 -0.50 -7.70
C ALA A 76 4.02 0.38 -6.56
N VAL A 77 4.86 1.26 -5.99
CA VAL A 77 4.46 2.09 -4.85
C VAL A 77 3.35 3.09 -5.19
N GLY A 78 3.28 3.57 -6.45
CA GLY A 78 2.21 4.45 -6.89
C GLY A 78 0.86 3.76 -7.14
N ALA A 79 0.82 2.42 -7.09
CA ALA A 79 -0.32 1.60 -7.47
C ALA A 79 -0.85 0.69 -6.34
N VAL A 80 -0.30 0.76 -5.12
CA VAL A 80 -0.65 -0.15 -4.00
C VAL A 80 -2.14 -0.16 -3.69
N HIS A 81 -2.79 1.01 -3.72
CA HIS A 81 -4.22 1.13 -3.43
C HIS A 81 -5.10 1.02 -4.68
N ARG A 82 -4.48 0.91 -5.88
CA ARG A 82 -5.15 0.91 -7.18
C ARG A 82 -4.37 0.09 -8.21
N LEU A 83 -4.44 -1.24 -8.08
CA LEU A 83 -3.66 -2.18 -8.89
C LEU A 83 -3.94 -2.06 -10.40
N GLU A 84 -5.11 -1.55 -10.77
CA GLU A 84 -5.48 -1.26 -12.16
C GLU A 84 -4.62 -0.18 -12.82
N ARG A 85 -3.87 0.62 -12.04
CA ARG A 85 -2.88 1.58 -12.55
C ARG A 85 -1.71 0.91 -13.27
N VAL A 86 -1.40 -0.36 -12.98
CA VAL A 86 -0.36 -1.11 -13.68
C VAL A 86 -1.00 -1.89 -14.83
N ALA A 87 -0.92 -1.34 -16.04
CA ALA A 87 -1.64 -1.86 -17.22
C ALA A 87 -1.27 -3.30 -17.62
N GLU A 88 0.00 -3.69 -17.45
CA GLU A 88 0.46 -5.02 -17.82
C GLU A 88 0.14 -6.03 -16.70
N GLU A 89 -0.85 -6.88 -16.95
CA GLU A 89 -1.18 -8.02 -16.10
C GLU A 89 0.03 -8.96 -15.94
N GLY A 90 0.26 -9.43 -14.71
CA GLY A 90 1.42 -10.30 -14.44
C GLY A 90 2.79 -9.63 -14.62
N SER A 91 2.87 -8.30 -14.72
CA SER A 91 4.16 -7.60 -14.70
C SER A 91 4.80 -7.62 -13.31
N ALA A 92 6.12 -7.44 -13.24
CA ALA A 92 6.83 -7.37 -11.96
C ALA A 92 6.32 -6.25 -11.03
N PRO A 93 6.04 -5.01 -11.52
CA PRO A 93 5.46 -3.96 -10.67
C PRO A 93 4.08 -4.33 -10.14
N ARG A 94 3.23 -4.96 -10.96
CA ARG A 94 1.86 -5.35 -10.53
C ARG A 94 1.90 -6.41 -9.42
N ARG A 95 2.80 -7.39 -9.53
CA ARG A 95 3.02 -8.39 -8.47
C ARG A 95 3.57 -7.77 -7.20
N LEU A 96 4.53 -6.84 -7.33
CA LEU A 96 5.09 -6.14 -6.19
C LEU A 96 4.01 -5.30 -5.49
N ALA A 97 3.22 -4.53 -6.25
CA ALA A 97 2.09 -3.77 -5.71
C ALA A 97 1.09 -4.68 -5.00
N ALA A 98 0.68 -5.79 -5.63
CA ALA A 98 -0.24 -6.76 -5.01
C ALA A 98 0.31 -7.37 -3.71
N CYS A 99 1.62 -7.60 -3.63
CA CYS A 99 2.28 -8.05 -2.41
C CYS A 99 2.13 -7.03 -1.28
N ILE A 100 2.27 -5.74 -1.60
CA ILE A 100 2.11 -4.66 -0.61
C ILE A 100 0.64 -4.44 -0.26
N THR A 101 -0.28 -4.46 -1.23
CA THR A 101 -1.73 -4.37 -0.99
C THR A 101 -2.20 -5.47 -0.04
N LEU A 102 -1.69 -6.70 -0.22
CA LEU A 102 -2.02 -7.82 0.64
C LEU A 102 -1.45 -7.62 2.06
N ALA A 103 -0.21 -7.17 2.17
CA ALA A 103 0.42 -6.90 3.46
C ALA A 103 -0.30 -5.77 4.22
N ASP A 104 -0.58 -4.65 3.57
CA ASP A 104 -1.29 -3.51 4.15
C ASP A 104 -2.70 -3.92 4.60
N GLY A 105 -3.43 -4.67 3.78
CA GLY A 105 -4.75 -5.15 4.16
C GLY A 105 -4.74 -6.11 5.36
N LEU A 106 -3.73 -6.98 5.47
CA LEU A 106 -3.55 -7.84 6.66
C LEU A 106 -3.24 -7.02 7.93
N CYS A 107 -2.53 -5.90 7.79
CA CYS A 107 -2.33 -4.92 8.86
C CYS A 107 -3.63 -4.18 9.21
N ALA A 108 -4.42 -3.79 8.20
CA ALA A 108 -5.70 -3.10 8.37
C ALA A 108 -6.75 -3.98 9.08
N GLU A 109 -6.80 -5.30 8.80
CA GLU A 109 -7.63 -6.27 9.54
C GLU A 109 -7.36 -6.24 11.06
N ARG A 110 -6.19 -5.75 11.48
CA ARG A 110 -5.72 -5.65 12.88
C ARG A 110 -5.79 -4.23 13.43
N GLY A 111 -6.32 -3.28 12.68
CA GLY A 111 -6.41 -1.88 13.10
C GLY A 111 -5.07 -1.14 13.09
N LEU A 112 -4.09 -1.60 12.30
CA LEU A 112 -2.78 -0.94 12.14
C LEU A 112 -2.72 0.03 10.95
N SER A 113 -3.79 0.12 10.16
CA SER A 113 -3.92 1.09 9.06
C SER A 113 -4.71 2.31 9.54
N PRO A 114 -4.38 3.53 9.07
CA PRO A 114 -5.14 4.73 9.39
C PRO A 114 -6.54 4.74 8.75
N LEU A 115 -6.77 3.93 7.72
CA LEU A 115 -8.01 3.85 6.96
C LEU A 115 -8.63 2.46 7.04
N ALA A 116 -9.94 2.37 6.79
CA ALA A 116 -10.60 1.08 6.73
C ALA A 116 -10.28 0.38 5.41
N LEU A 117 -10.39 -0.95 5.44
CA LEU A 117 -10.39 -1.77 4.24
C LEU A 117 -11.56 -1.35 3.32
N PRO A 118 -11.35 -1.35 1.99
CA PRO A 118 -12.42 -1.06 1.06
C PRO A 118 -13.54 -2.12 1.17
N PRO A 119 -14.80 -1.76 0.88
CA PRO A 119 -15.92 -2.67 0.96
C PRO A 119 -15.70 -3.95 0.12
N GLY A 120 -15.86 -5.12 0.76
CA GLY A 120 -15.72 -6.41 0.08
C GLY A 120 -14.29 -6.91 -0.06
N TRP A 121 -13.30 -6.20 0.51
CA TRP A 121 -11.93 -6.71 0.56
C TRP A 121 -11.84 -8.00 1.38
N ASP A 122 -11.23 -9.03 0.80
CA ASP A 122 -10.89 -10.29 1.48
C ASP A 122 -9.44 -10.73 1.25
N GLY A 123 -8.68 -9.95 0.47
CA GLY A 123 -7.30 -10.22 0.06
C GLY A 123 -7.14 -11.20 -1.11
N SER A 124 -8.21 -11.80 -1.61
CA SER A 124 -8.15 -12.88 -2.62
C SER A 124 -7.64 -12.39 -3.97
N GLU A 125 -8.05 -11.19 -4.41
CA GLU A 125 -7.60 -10.59 -5.67
C GLU A 125 -6.08 -10.32 -5.65
N ALA A 126 -5.58 -9.72 -4.56
CA ALA A 126 -4.16 -9.44 -4.39
C ALA A 126 -3.34 -10.74 -4.35
N LEU A 127 -3.80 -11.76 -3.62
CA LEU A 127 -3.13 -13.06 -3.55
C LEU A 127 -3.11 -13.77 -4.91
N ALA A 128 -4.20 -13.74 -5.67
CA ALA A 128 -4.28 -14.36 -6.99
C ALA A 128 -3.22 -13.84 -7.96
N LEU A 129 -2.89 -12.54 -7.88
CA LEU A 129 -1.86 -11.91 -8.70
C LEU A 129 -0.44 -12.38 -8.37
N LEU A 130 -0.21 -12.94 -7.18
CA LEU A 130 1.10 -13.42 -6.74
C LEU A 130 1.46 -14.80 -7.28
N GLU A 131 0.50 -15.53 -7.86
CA GLU A 131 0.68 -16.92 -8.34
C GLU A 131 1.37 -17.81 -7.28
N SER A 132 0.99 -17.63 -6.01
CA SER A 132 1.58 -18.29 -4.85
C SER A 132 0.83 -19.58 -4.50
N ASP A 133 1.54 -20.56 -3.95
CA ASP A 133 0.95 -21.76 -3.34
C ASP A 133 0.40 -21.50 -1.92
N LEU A 134 0.56 -20.27 -1.40
CA LEU A 134 0.07 -19.87 -0.09
C LEU A 134 -1.42 -19.53 -0.15
N ASP A 135 -2.15 -19.83 0.93
CA ASP A 135 -3.52 -19.38 1.14
C ASP A 135 -3.60 -18.19 2.13
N LEU A 136 -4.73 -17.48 2.10
CA LEU A 136 -4.97 -16.32 2.97
C LEU A 136 -5.02 -16.67 4.46
N GLU A 137 -5.45 -17.88 4.81
CA GLU A 137 -5.52 -18.31 6.21
C GLU A 137 -4.12 -18.43 6.81
N THR A 138 -3.20 -19.04 6.07
CA THR A 138 -1.78 -19.15 6.40
C THR A 138 -1.15 -17.76 6.54
N LEU A 139 -1.42 -16.84 5.61
CA LEU A 139 -0.90 -15.48 5.67
C LEU A 139 -1.43 -14.71 6.88
N ARG A 140 -2.72 -14.83 7.20
CA ARG A 140 -3.33 -14.23 8.40
C ARG A 140 -2.70 -14.80 9.68
N GLN A 141 -2.43 -16.10 9.72
CA GLN A 141 -1.77 -16.73 10.86
C GLN A 141 -0.35 -16.15 11.04
N VAL A 142 0.46 -16.15 9.98
CA VAL A 142 1.84 -15.63 10.03
C VAL A 142 1.87 -14.14 10.41
N ALA A 143 0.97 -13.33 9.86
CA ALA A 143 0.84 -11.92 10.22
C ALA A 143 0.44 -11.76 11.70
N GLY A 144 -0.49 -12.58 12.20
CA GLY A 144 -0.87 -12.60 13.61
C GLY A 144 0.31 -12.91 14.54
N GLU A 145 1.05 -13.98 14.25
CA GLU A 145 2.21 -14.38 15.05
C GLU A 145 3.32 -13.32 15.04
N SER A 146 3.57 -12.70 13.88
CA SER A 146 4.63 -11.68 13.73
C SER A 146 4.29 -10.39 14.48
N LEU A 147 3.05 -9.91 14.37
CA LEU A 147 2.61 -8.65 14.97
C LEU A 147 2.35 -8.77 16.48
N SER A 148 2.02 -9.97 16.99
CA SER A 148 1.91 -10.21 18.44
C SER A 148 3.25 -10.29 19.17
N GLN A 149 4.37 -10.52 18.46
CA GLN A 149 5.70 -10.57 19.08
C GLN A 149 6.30 -9.18 19.37
N GLU A 150 5.66 -8.09 18.92
CA GLU A 150 6.11 -6.72 19.19
C GLU A 150 5.48 -6.06 20.44
N GLU A 151 4.61 -6.78 21.17
CA GLU A 151 4.12 -6.33 22.49
C GLU A 151 5.25 -6.36 23.54
N GLY A 152 6.18 -5.40 23.45
CA GLY A 152 7.33 -5.33 24.34
C GLY A 152 8.33 -4.19 24.10
N VAL A 153 8.18 -3.39 23.03
CA VAL A 153 9.03 -2.21 22.83
C VAL A 153 8.29 -0.96 23.30
N PRO A 154 8.69 -0.34 24.43
CA PRO A 154 8.10 0.92 24.84
C PRO A 154 8.53 2.01 23.86
N ILE A 155 7.55 2.82 23.43
CA ILE A 155 7.75 4.08 22.72
C ILE A 155 8.31 5.13 23.68
#